data_AF-A0A4Y7RJE6-F1
#
_entry.id   AF-A0A4Y7RJE6-F1
#
_cell.length_a   1.000
_cell.length_b   1.000
_cell.length_c   1.000
_cell.angle_alpha   90.00
_cell.angle_beta   90.00
_cell.angle_gamma   90.00
#
_symmetry.space_group_name_H-M   'P 1'
#
loop_
_entity.id
_entity.type
_entity.pdbx_description
1 polymer ?
#
loop_
_entity_poly.entity_id
_entity_poly.type
_entity_poly.pdbx_seq_one_letter_code
_entity_poly.pdbx_strand_id
1 'polypeptide(L)'
;MDYQNKGKHNDYRVNILNNGRIISIEVTCCGRHIGEMRFKDGENKKCPFCGTVHSVKIQHNHFHIRPARPEDESGLDDSAVIEKKAL
;
A
#
# COMPACT_ATOMS: atom_id res chain seq x y z
N MET A 1 -14.73 16.19 -5.34
CA MET A 1 -14.81 14.92 -4.57
C MET A 1 -14.35 13.81 -5.50
N ASP A 2 -13.20 13.20 -5.21
CA ASP A 2 -12.64 12.13 -6.03
C ASP A 2 -13.51 10.87 -5.93
N TYR A 3 -14.31 10.64 -6.96
CA TYR A 3 -15.18 9.46 -7.12
C TYR A 3 -14.41 8.14 -7.21
N GLN A 4 -13.07 8.19 -7.40
CA GLN A 4 -12.23 7.02 -7.65
C GLN A 4 -12.04 6.11 -6.41
N ASN A 5 -12.35 6.61 -5.21
CA ASN A 5 -12.10 5.90 -3.95
C ASN A 5 -13.36 5.40 -3.23
N LYS A 6 -14.53 5.47 -3.87
CA LYS A 6 -15.76 4.91 -3.28
C LYS A 6 -15.62 3.40 -3.08
N GLY A 7 -15.60 2.98 -1.82
CA GLY A 7 -15.56 1.57 -1.41
C GLY A 7 -14.17 0.97 -1.21
N LYS A 8 -13.08 1.70 -1.50
CA LYS A 8 -11.72 1.22 -1.23
C LYS A 8 -11.26 1.68 0.15
N HIS A 9 -11.00 0.72 1.04
CA HIS A 9 -10.51 1.01 2.40
C HIS A 9 -9.08 1.58 2.39
N ASN A 10 -8.26 1.14 1.44
CA ASN A 10 -6.90 1.62 1.20
C ASN A 10 -6.74 1.99 -0.28
N ASP A 11 -6.09 3.11 -0.56
CA ASP A 11 -5.75 3.58 -1.91
C ASP A 11 -4.38 4.26 -1.92
N TYR A 12 -3.68 4.18 -3.04
CA TYR A 12 -2.33 4.72 -3.20
C TYR A 12 -2.19 5.48 -4.50
N ARG A 13 -1.76 6.74 -4.41
CA ARG A 13 -1.45 7.55 -5.60
C ARG A 13 0.05 7.79 -5.69
N VAL A 14 0.62 7.44 -6.82
CA VAL A 14 2.06 7.60 -7.08
C VAL A 14 2.28 8.94 -7.77
N ASN A 15 3.09 9.80 -7.15
CA ASN A 15 3.47 11.09 -7.72
C ASN A 15 4.76 10.94 -8.54
N ILE A 16 4.69 11.34 -9.80
CA ILE A 16 5.76 11.17 -10.79
C ILE A 16 6.09 12.55 -11.37
N LEU A 17 7.38 12.85 -11.51
CA LEU A 17 7.85 14.02 -12.26
C LEU A 17 7.63 13.85 -13.76
N ASN A 18 7.68 14.96 -14.51
CA ASN A 18 7.59 14.95 -15.97
C ASN A 18 8.67 14.11 -16.67
N ASN A 19 9.78 13.80 -15.97
CA ASN A 19 10.85 12.92 -16.46
C ASN A 19 10.65 11.44 -16.10
N GLY A 20 9.48 11.05 -15.58
CA GLY A 20 9.16 9.67 -15.21
C GLY A 20 9.70 9.24 -13.84
N ARG A 21 10.41 10.10 -13.11
CA ARG A 21 10.93 9.78 -11.78
C ARG A 21 9.82 9.84 -10.73
N ILE A 22 9.64 8.75 -9.99
CA ILE A 22 8.73 8.70 -8.84
C ILE A 22 9.32 9.52 -7.69
N ILE A 23 8.48 10.36 -7.08
CA ILE A 23 8.86 11.26 -5.98
C ILE A 23 8.33 10.70 -4.66
N SER A 24 7.07 10.29 -4.68
CA SER A 24 6.35 9.94 -3.47
C SER A 24 5.07 9.18 -3.76
N ILE A 25 4.49 8.65 -2.68
CA ILE A 25 3.27 7.85 -2.69
C ILE A 25 2.34 8.44 -1.64
N GLU A 26 1.21 8.98 -2.08
CA GLU A 26 0.13 9.39 -1.18
C GLU A 26 -0.66 8.16 -0.73
N VAL A 27 -1.01 8.15 0.55
CA VAL A 27 -1.69 7.03 1.19
C VAL A 27 -3.06 7.48 1.66
N THR A 28 -4.09 6.79 1.19
CA THR A 28 -5.44 6.85 1.74
C THR A 28 -5.68 5.55 2.51
N CYS A 29 -6.09 5.66 3.77
CA CYS A 29 -6.45 4.53 4.63
C CYS A 29 -7.70 4.88 5.45
N CYS A 30 -8.57 3.89 5.68
CA CYS A 30 -9.87 4.08 6.32
C CYS A 30 -10.75 5.10 5.57
N GLY A 31 -10.62 5.15 4.24
CA GLY A 31 -11.33 6.11 3.38
C GLY A 31 -10.89 7.58 3.55
N ARG A 32 -9.75 7.83 4.20
CA ARG A 32 -9.21 9.18 4.44
C ARG A 32 -7.75 9.26 4.00
N HIS A 33 -7.35 10.40 3.45
CA HIS A 33 -5.94 10.67 3.18
C HIS A 33 -5.17 10.80 4.49
N ILE A 34 -4.14 9.97 4.68
CA ILE A 34 -3.31 9.94 5.91
C ILE A 34 -1.93 10.58 5.72
N GLY A 35 -1.61 10.98 4.49
CA GLY A 35 -0.36 11.66 4.13
C GLY A 35 0.45 10.91 3.10
N GLU A 36 1.71 11.30 2.99
CA GLU A 36 2.61 10.91 1.91
C GLU A 36 3.83 10.16 2.45
N MET A 37 4.26 9.13 1.71
CA MET A 37 5.54 8.45 1.88
C MET A 37 6.49 8.91 0.78
N ARG A 38 7.73 9.28 1.14
CA ARG A 38 8.78 9.50 0.15
C ARG A 38 9.08 8.22 -0.61
N PHE A 39 9.37 8.32 -1.91
CA PHE A 39 9.82 7.17 -2.69
C PHE A 39 11.26 6.81 -2.34
N LYS A 40 11.43 6.10 -1.22
CA LYS A 40 12.69 5.65 -0.66
C LYS A 40 12.48 4.27 -0.04
N ASP A 41 13.42 3.35 -0.24
CA ASP A 41 13.29 2.00 0.33
C ASP A 41 13.11 2.03 1.86
N GLY A 42 12.11 1.30 2.35
CA GLY A 42 11.80 1.19 3.77
C GLY A 42 10.96 2.35 4.35
N GLU A 43 10.61 3.36 3.55
CA GLU A 43 9.71 4.42 4.01
C GLU A 43 8.36 3.82 4.41
N ASN A 44 7.79 4.33 5.50
CA ASN A 44 6.50 3.88 5.99
C ASN A 44 5.63 5.01 6.55
N LYS A 45 4.34 4.73 6.64
CA LYS A 45 3.33 5.62 7.21
C LYS A 45 2.33 4.79 8.01
N LYS A 46 2.21 5.09 9.30
CA LYS A 46 1.18 4.49 10.16
C LYS A 46 -0.13 5.25 10.02
N CYS A 47 -1.22 4.52 9.77
CA CYS A 47 -2.57 5.05 9.83
C CYS A 47 -2.94 5.35 11.29
N PRO A 48 -3.32 6.59 11.63
CA PRO A 48 -3.70 6.94 13.00
C PRO A 48 -5.06 6.37 13.42
N PHE A 49 -5.85 5.84 12.47
CA PHE A 49 -7.21 5.35 12.73
C PHE A 49 -7.28 3.85 12.99
N CYS A 50 -6.60 3.03 12.18
CA CYS A 50 -6.62 1.57 12.31
C CYS A 50 -5.25 0.98 12.70
N GLY A 51 -4.24 1.81 12.89
CA GLY A 51 -2.89 1.38 13.25
C GLY A 51 -2.10 0.70 12.12
N THR A 52 -2.70 0.43 10.96
CA THR A 52 -2.02 -0.18 9.79
C THR A 52 -0.78 0.61 9.41
N VAL A 53 0.35 -0.08 9.26
CA VAL A 53 1.60 0.49 8.76
C VAL A 53 1.70 0.21 7.27
N HIS A 54 1.62 1.26 6.47
CA HIS A 54 1.86 1.20 5.04
C HIS A 54 3.36 1.39 4.79
N SER A 55 4.00 0.52 4.03
CA SER A 55 5.44 0.62 3.76
C SER A 55 5.74 0.46 2.28
N VAL A 56 6.80 1.11 1.80
CA VAL A 56 7.32 0.92 0.44
C VAL A 56 8.62 0.13 0.48
N LYS A 57 8.69 -0.90 -0.37
CA LYS A 57 9.89 -1.72 -0.59
C LYS A 57 10.29 -1.62 -2.05
N ILE A 58 11.47 -1.09 -2.31
CA ILE A 58 12.01 -0.92 -3.67
C ILE A 58 12.91 -2.13 -3.97
N GLN A 59 12.63 -2.81 -5.07
CA GLN A 59 13.37 -3.98 -5.54
C GLN A 59 13.81 -3.78 -6.98
N HIS A 60 15.10 -3.50 -7.17
CA HIS A 60 15.70 -3.24 -8.49
C HIS A 60 14.89 -2.24 -9.33
N ASN A 61 14.00 -2.75 -10.21
CA ASN A 61 13.21 -1.99 -11.16
C ASN A 61 11.73 -1.82 -10.79
N HIS A 62 11.27 -2.41 -9.68
CA HIS A 62 9.89 -2.33 -9.24
C HIS A 62 9.82 -2.04 -7.74
N PHE A 63 8.62 -1.76 -7.24
CA PHE A 63 8.40 -1.53 -5.83
C PHE A 63 7.07 -2.11 -5.39
N HIS A 64 6.97 -2.40 -4.10
CA HIS A 64 5.78 -2.93 -3.45
C HIS A 64 5.31 -1.94 -2.39
N ILE A 65 3.99 -1.77 -2.28
CA ILE A 65 3.40 -1.08 -1.14
C ILE A 65 2.71 -2.14 -0.28
N ARG A 66 3.19 -2.31 0.95
CA ARG A 66 2.72 -3.35 1.87
C ARG A 66 2.01 -2.73 3.08
N PRO A 67 0.68 -2.85 3.19
CA PRO A 67 -0.03 -2.57 4.42
C PRO A 67 0.15 -3.75 5.40
N ALA A 68 0.75 -3.50 6.55
CA ALA A 68 0.79 -4.42 7.67
C ALA A 68 -0.22 -3.93 8.71
N ARG A 69 -1.34 -4.64 8.85
CA ARG A 69 -2.27 -4.38 9.94
C ARG A 69 -1.60 -4.83 11.23
N PRO A 70 -1.64 -4.06 12.32
CA PRO A 70 -1.27 -4.62 13.62
C PRO A 70 -2.21 -5.80 13.84
N GLU A 71 -1.65 -7.00 13.92
CA GLU A 71 -2.39 -8.20 14.23
C GLU A 71 -3.08 -7.96 15.58
N ASP A 72 -4.41 -7.92 15.59
CA ASP A 72 -5.10 -8.52 16.74
C ASP A 72 -4.69 -10.00 16.65
N GLU A 73 -4.01 -10.55 17.66
CA GLU A 73 -3.41 -11.90 17.68
C GLU A 73 -4.38 -13.04 17.28
N SER A 74 -4.77 -13.12 16.01
CA SER A 74 -5.68 -14.11 15.45
C SER A 74 -5.67 -14.06 13.92
N GLY A 75 -5.02 -15.06 13.30
CA GLY A 75 -5.33 -15.43 11.92
C GLY A 75 -4.11 -15.59 11.01
N LEU A 76 -3.58 -16.81 11.00
CA LEU A 76 -2.62 -17.34 10.03
C LEU A 76 -3.08 -17.24 8.56
N ASP A 77 -2.06 -17.14 7.70
CA ASP A 77 -1.94 -17.73 6.36
C ASP A 77 -2.85 -17.23 5.21
N ASP A 78 -2.24 -16.49 4.28
CA ASP A 78 -2.71 -16.38 2.88
C ASP A 78 -1.52 -16.62 1.91
N SER A 79 -0.80 -17.72 2.14
CA SER A 79 0.17 -18.30 1.20
C SER A 79 -0.23 -19.72 0.81
N ALA A 80 -1.40 -19.90 0.17
CA ALA A 80 -1.63 -20.96 -0.82
C ALA A 80 -3.04 -20.90 -1.43
N VAL A 81 -3.16 -20.58 -2.73
CA VAL A 81 -3.88 -21.48 -3.65
C VAL A 81 -3.17 -21.47 -5.00
N ILE A 82 -2.40 -22.54 -5.20
CA ILE A 82 -1.75 -22.98 -6.43
C ILE A 82 -2.80 -23.21 -7.51
N GLU A 83 -2.51 -22.76 -8.74
CA GLU A 83 -3.23 -23.11 -9.98
C GLU A 83 -3.44 -24.63 -10.08
N LYS A 84 -4.69 -25.09 -10.06
CA LYS A 84 -5.04 -26.39 -10.63
C LYS A 84 -5.42 -26.19 -12.09
N LYS A 85 -4.43 -26.33 -12.98
CA LYS A 85 -4.67 -26.60 -14.40
C LYS A 85 -5.17 -28.03 -14.59
N ALA A 86 -6.06 -28.14 -15.56
CA ALA A 86 -6.78 -29.31 -16.02
C ALA A 86 -5.90 -30.53 -16.34
N LEU A 87 -6.46 -31.72 -16.10
CA LEU A 87 -6.51 -32.80 -17.08
C LEU A 87 -7.79 -33.62 -16.87
#